data_AF-A0A6A7ARB7-F1
#
_entry.id   AF-A0A6A7ARB7-F1
#
_cell.length_a   1.000
_cell.length_b   1.000
_cell.length_c   1.000
_cell.angle_alpha   90.00
_cell.angle_beta   90.00
_cell.angle_gamma   90.00
#
_symmetry.space_group_name_H-M   'P 1'
#
loop_
_entity.id
_entity.type
_entity.pdbx_description
1 polymer ?
#
loop_
_entity_poly.entity_id
_entity_poly.type
_entity_poly.pdbx_seq_one_letter_code
_entity_poly.pdbx_strand_id
1 'polypeptide(L)'
;YCKLAQSWGCVLLLDKVTDVFLAERDSKRLKRNALVSVFLRLLEYYAGLLILTTNRARTFDEAFRSRIHISLYYPWLDQDTIAKIWKISLRRVIEVTDLDIYSDDKGVKQLYKKH
;
A
#
# COMPACT_ATOMS: atom_id res chain seq x y z
N TYR A 1 6.99 -11.91 17.51
CA TYR A 1 6.92 -11.86 16.04
C TYR A 1 7.97 -10.93 15.42
N CYS A 2 8.07 -9.64 15.78
CA CYS A 2 9.05 -8.72 15.18
C CYS A 2 10.53 -9.15 15.31
N LYS A 3 10.95 -9.74 16.44
CA LYS A 3 12.33 -10.23 16.63
C LYS A 3 12.72 -11.38 15.68
N LEU A 4 11.77 -12.24 15.31
CA LEU A 4 12.00 -13.34 14.36
C LEU A 4 12.13 -12.82 12.93
N ALA A 5 11.26 -11.88 12.52
CA ALA A 5 11.32 -11.25 11.20
C ALA A 5 12.64 -10.48 10.99
N GLN A 6 13.11 -9.78 12.03
CA GLN A 6 14.38 -9.05 12.01
C GLN A 6 15.60 -9.98 11.92
N SER A 7 15.58 -11.11 12.63
CA SER A 7 16.63 -12.13 12.54
C SER A 7 16.74 -12.76 11.15
N TRP A 8 15.65 -12.74 10.37
CA TRP A 8 15.56 -13.42 9.07
C TRP A 8 15.68 -12.45 7.89
N GLY A 9 15.93 -11.16 8.13
CA GLY A 9 15.96 -10.14 7.08
C GLY A 9 14.63 -10.00 6.34
N CYS A 10 13.50 -10.36 6.97
CA CYS A 10 12.20 -10.38 6.32
C CYS A 10 11.67 -8.96 6.07
N VAL A 11 10.97 -8.81 4.95
CA VAL A 11 10.16 -7.61 4.68
C VAL A 11 8.85 -7.73 5.45
N LEU A 12 8.59 -6.80 6.36
CA LEU A 12 7.32 -6.75 7.08
C LEU A 12 6.37 -5.85 6.30
N LEU A 13 5.20 -6.37 5.92
CA LEU A 13 4.14 -5.61 5.27
C LEU A 13 2.98 -5.44 6.24
N LEU A 14 2.59 -4.20 6.51
CA LEU A 14 1.40 -3.90 7.31
C LEU A 14 0.37 -3.18 6.43
N ASP A 15 -0.79 -3.82 6.25
CA ASP A 15 -1.88 -3.30 5.42
C ASP A 15 -2.90 -2.49 6.24
N LYS A 16 -3.43 -1.41 5.66
CA LYS A 16 -4.51 -0.57 6.24
C LYS A 16 -4.27 -0.01 7.64
N VAL A 17 -3.04 0.39 7.92
CA VAL A 17 -2.62 0.77 9.29
C VAL A 17 -3.41 1.97 9.84
N THR A 18 -3.98 2.84 8.99
CA THR A 18 -4.83 3.98 9.42
C THR A 18 -6.20 3.61 9.96
N ASP A 19 -6.85 2.58 9.43
CA ASP A 19 -8.23 2.24 9.83
C ASP A 19 -8.25 1.63 11.24
N VAL A 20 -7.13 1.02 11.66
CA VAL A 20 -6.99 0.36 12.97
C VAL A 20 -6.11 1.16 13.94
N PHE A 21 -5.05 1.85 13.46
CA PHE A 21 -4.01 2.38 14.34
C PHE A 21 -3.72 3.89 14.21
N LEU A 22 -3.87 4.54 13.04
CA LEU A 22 -3.19 5.83 12.79
C LEU A 22 -4.09 7.07 12.56
N ALA A 23 -5.40 7.02 12.79
CA ALA A 23 -6.15 8.27 12.76
C ALA A 23 -5.76 9.17 13.95
N GLU A 24 -5.88 10.47 13.74
CA GLU A 24 -5.47 11.57 14.63
C GLU A 24 -5.78 11.29 16.11
N ARG A 25 -4.88 11.75 17.00
CA ARG A 25 -5.01 11.52 18.45
C ARG A 25 -6.28 12.17 18.95
N ASP A 26 -7.28 11.35 19.25
CA ASP A 26 -8.50 11.80 19.89
C ASP A 26 -8.28 11.78 21.41
N SER A 27 -8.49 12.93 22.07
CA SER A 27 -8.33 13.09 23.52
C SER A 27 -9.27 12.17 24.32
N LYS A 28 -10.33 11.65 23.69
CA LYS A 28 -11.34 10.79 24.33
C LYS A 28 -11.03 9.29 24.25
N ARG A 29 -10.02 8.84 23.49
CA ARG A 29 -9.75 7.41 23.24
C ARG A 29 -8.39 6.93 23.75
N LEU A 30 -8.27 6.82 25.08
CA LEU A 30 -7.06 6.35 25.79
C LEU A 30 -6.50 5.02 25.26
N LYS A 31 -7.36 4.02 24.99
CA LYS A 31 -6.93 2.70 24.47
C LYS A 31 -6.23 2.80 23.11
N ARG A 32 -6.70 3.71 22.23
CA ARG A 32 -6.09 3.87 20.90
C ARG A 32 -4.78 4.62 20.99
N ASN A 33 -4.70 5.64 21.84
CA ASN A 33 -3.46 6.40 22.05
C ASN A 33 -2.34 5.52 22.62
N ALA A 34 -2.66 4.57 23.51
CA ALA A 34 -1.70 3.58 24.00
C ALA A 34 -1.17 2.67 22.87
N LEU A 35 -2.04 2.17 22.00
CA LEU A 35 -1.65 1.35 20.84
C LEU A 35 -0.78 2.13 19.85
N VAL A 36 -1.11 3.40 19.61
CA VAL A 36 -0.32 4.33 18.80
C VAL A 36 1.11 4.48 19.35
N SER A 37 1.25 4.67 20.67
CA SER A 37 2.57 4.78 21.31
C SER A 37 3.39 3.50 21.22
N VAL A 38 2.77 2.33 21.40
CA VAL A 38 3.44 1.03 21.20
C VAL A 38 3.86 0.86 19.75
N PHE A 39 3.02 1.28 18.80
CA PHE A 39 3.33 1.18 17.37
C PHE A 39 4.51 2.09 16.97
N LEU A 40 4.56 3.33 17.47
CA LEU A 40 5.71 4.22 17.27
C LEU A 40 7.01 3.60 17.80
N ARG A 41 6.96 2.98 18.99
CA ARG A 41 8.09 2.28 19.59
C ARG A 41 8.55 1.11 18.70
N LEU A 42 7.62 0.37 18.09
CA LEU A 42 7.97 -0.71 17.15
C LEU A 42 8.64 -0.18 15.88
N LEU A 43 8.20 0.97 15.35
CA LEU A 43 8.84 1.60 14.19
C LEU A 43 10.26 2.08 14.48
N GLU A 44 10.52 2.61 15.68
CA GLU A 44 11.87 3.03 16.09
C GLU A 44 12.86 1.88 16.20
N TYR A 45 12.41 0.71 16.68
CA TYR A 45 13.29 -0.42 16.94
C TYR A 45 13.38 -1.43 15.80
N TYR A 46 12.62 -1.25 14.72
CA TYR A 46 12.62 -2.19 13.61
C TYR A 46 13.85 -1.99 12.71
N ALA A 47 14.81 -2.92 12.76
CA ALA A 47 16.05 -2.85 11.95
C ALA A 47 15.93 -3.53 10.57
N GLY A 48 14.72 -3.71 10.04
CA GLY A 48 14.46 -4.33 8.74
C GLY A 48 13.71 -3.42 7.75
N LEU A 49 13.34 -3.97 6.59
CA LEU A 49 12.47 -3.26 5.64
C LEU A 49 10.99 -3.40 6.06
N LEU A 50 10.36 -2.28 6.36
CA LEU A 50 8.95 -2.20 6.71
C LEU A 50 8.20 -1.46 5.61
N ILE A 51 7.18 -2.11 5.06
CA ILE A 51 6.25 -1.53 4.10
C ILE A 51 4.92 -1.32 4.80
N LEU A 52 4.42 -0.09 4.73
CA LEU A 52 3.13 0.29 5.28
C LEU A 52 2.22 0.72 4.13
N THR A 53 0.99 0.23 4.11
CA THR A 53 -0.04 0.76 3.21
C THR A 53 -1.08 1.52 4.02
N THR A 54 -1.59 2.61 3.45
CA THR A 54 -2.67 3.38 4.04
C THR A 54 -3.58 3.93 2.95
N ASN A 55 -4.88 3.79 3.19
CA ASN A 55 -5.91 4.40 2.34
C ASN A 55 -6.19 5.86 2.73
N ARG A 56 -5.54 6.37 3.78
CA ARG A 56 -5.79 7.71 4.36
C ARG A 56 -4.48 8.39 4.74
N ALA A 57 -3.64 8.67 3.75
CA ALA A 57 -2.36 9.37 3.95
C ALA A 57 -2.53 10.79 4.56
N ARG A 58 -3.72 11.41 4.43
CA ARG A 58 -4.00 12.78 4.90
C ARG A 58 -4.21 12.90 6.41
N THR A 59 -4.66 11.84 7.08
CA THR A 59 -4.92 11.83 8.54
C THR A 59 -3.78 11.21 9.34
N PHE A 60 -2.59 11.15 8.73
CA PHE A 60 -1.43 10.50 9.30
C PHE A 60 -0.75 11.41 10.33
N ASP A 61 -0.57 10.94 11.56
CA ASP A 61 0.09 11.72 12.63
C ASP A 61 1.54 12.06 12.19
N GLU A 62 1.90 13.33 12.34
CA GLU A 62 3.18 13.91 11.94
C GLU A 62 4.38 13.16 12.55
N ALA A 63 4.21 12.64 13.77
CA ALA A 63 5.23 11.83 14.45
C ALA A 63 5.53 10.50 13.73
N PHE A 64 4.59 9.94 12.98
CA PHE A 64 4.86 8.77 12.15
C PHE A 64 5.57 9.15 10.86
N ARG A 65 5.21 10.29 10.28
CA ARG A 65 5.80 10.76 9.02
C ARG A 65 7.29 11.03 9.15
N SER A 66 7.75 11.50 10.31
CA SER A 66 9.17 11.70 10.60
C SER A 66 10.00 10.41 10.69
N ARG A 67 9.34 9.26 10.89
CA ARG A 67 9.98 7.94 11.00
C ARG A 67 9.87 7.11 9.71
N ILE A 68 9.28 7.68 8.66
CA ILE A 68 9.15 7.04 7.34
C ILE A 68 10.24 7.60 6.42
N HIS A 69 11.12 6.72 5.97
CA HIS A 69 12.22 7.08 5.06
C HIS A 69 11.72 7.43 3.65
N ILE A 70 10.73 6.69 3.14
CA ILE A 70 10.19 6.87 1.79
C ILE A 70 8.68 6.79 1.86
N SER A 71 8.01 7.79 1.28
CA SER A 71 6.57 7.80 1.10
C SER A 71 6.25 7.74 -0.40
N LEU A 72 5.53 6.69 -0.81
CA LEU A 72 5.07 6.52 -2.19
C LEU A 72 3.60 6.93 -2.26
N TYR A 73 3.33 8.01 -2.98
CA TYR A 73 1.97 8.42 -3.27
C TYR A 73 1.47 7.74 -4.54
N TYR A 74 0.37 6.99 -4.42
CA TYR A 74 -0.33 6.41 -5.56
C TYR A 74 -1.52 7.31 -5.92
N PRO A 75 -1.39 8.19 -6.93
CA PRO A 75 -2.52 8.97 -7.43
C PRO A 75 -3.55 8.07 -8.11
N TRP A 76 -4.73 8.64 -8.35
CA TRP A 76 -5.69 8.02 -9.27
C TRP A 76 -5.03 7.83 -10.64
N LEU A 77 -5.20 6.62 -11.18
CA LEU A 77 -4.61 6.26 -12.47
C LEU A 77 -5.37 7.00 -13.59
N ASP A 78 -4.63 7.57 -14.54
CA ASP A 78 -5.21 8.16 -15.74
C ASP A 78 -5.61 7.05 -16.75
N GLN A 79 -6.45 7.41 -17.71
CA GLN A 79 -6.96 6.47 -18.71
C GLN A 79 -5.82 5.77 -19.47
N ASP A 80 -4.76 6.51 -19.81
CA ASP A 80 -3.63 5.98 -20.56
C ASP A 80 -2.76 5.03 -19.72
N THR A 81 -2.56 5.30 -18.42
CA THR A 81 -1.84 4.38 -17.51
C THR A 81 -2.65 3.13 -17.23
N ILE A 82 -3.97 3.26 -17.03
CA ILE A 82 -4.87 2.10 -16.89
C ILE A 82 -4.78 1.22 -18.14
N ALA A 83 -4.88 1.82 -19.34
CA ALA A 83 -4.77 1.08 -20.58
C ALA A 83 -3.42 0.36 -20.72
N LYS A 84 -2.31 1.00 -20.31
CA LYS A 84 -0.98 0.36 -20.26
C LYS A 84 -0.93 -0.81 -19.28
N ILE A 85 -1.47 -0.65 -18.07
CA ILE A 85 -1.51 -1.71 -17.05
C ILE A 85 -2.31 -2.92 -17.56
N TRP A 86 -3.46 -2.67 -18.19
CA TRP A 86 -4.26 -3.73 -18.81
C TRP A 86 -3.51 -4.45 -19.92
N LYS A 87 -2.84 -3.73 -20.81
CA LYS A 87 -2.01 -4.34 -21.86
C LYS A 87 -0.89 -5.22 -21.29
N ILE A 88 -0.21 -4.77 -20.24
CA ILE A 88 0.85 -5.54 -19.56
C ILE A 88 0.25 -6.80 -18.93
N SER A 89 -0.89 -6.66 -18.25
CA SER A 89 -1.56 -7.77 -17.57
C SER A 89 -2.07 -8.81 -18.57
N LEU A 90 -2.69 -8.36 -19.67
CA LEU A 90 -3.15 -9.23 -20.75
C LEU A 90 -2.00 -9.97 -21.42
N ARG A 91 -0.88 -9.27 -21.70
CA ARG A 91 0.32 -9.90 -22.26
C ARG A 91 0.83 -11.04 -21.36
N ARG A 92 0.92 -10.80 -20.04
CA ARG A 92 1.34 -11.83 -19.08
C ARG A 92 0.39 -13.02 -19.06
N VAL A 93 -0.91 -12.79 -19.20
CA VAL A 93 -1.90 -13.88 -19.26
C VAL A 93 -1.70 -14.70 -20.54
N ILE A 94 -1.59 -14.05 -21.70
CA ILE A 94 -1.36 -14.71 -23.00
C ILE A 94 -0.10 -15.60 -22.95
N GLU A 95 1.00 -15.08 -22.40
CA GLU A 95 2.26 -15.82 -22.23
C GLU A 95 2.12 -17.07 -21.34
N VAL A 96 1.19 -17.07 -20.38
CA VAL A 96 0.97 -18.18 -19.45
C VAL A 96 -0.06 -19.18 -19.95
N THR A 97 -1.07 -18.73 -20.71
CA THR A 97 -2.20 -19.57 -21.13
C THR A 97 -2.14 -20.06 -22.58
N ASP A 98 -1.14 -19.64 -23.36
CA ASP A 98 -0.98 -19.99 -24.79
C ASP A 98 -2.25 -19.71 -25.60
N LEU A 99 -3.01 -18.69 -25.17
CA LEU A 99 -4.24 -18.24 -25.81
C LEU A 99 -3.94 -17.03 -26.71
N ASP A 100 -4.21 -17.14 -27.99
CA ASP A 100 -4.15 -16.03 -28.95
C ASP A 100 -5.30 -15.03 -28.72
N ILE A 101 -5.16 -14.18 -27.70
CA ILE A 101 -6.11 -13.09 -27.44
C ILE A 101 -5.64 -11.83 -28.18
N TYR A 102 -6.37 -11.45 -29.23
CA TYR A 102 -6.12 -10.20 -29.95
C TYR A 102 -6.50 -8.99 -29.07
N SER A 103 -5.50 -8.29 -28.54
CA SER A 103 -5.69 -7.08 -27.74
C SER A 103 -6.09 -5.90 -28.64
N ASP A 104 -7.39 -5.70 -28.87
CA ASP A 104 -7.90 -4.48 -29.50
C ASP A 104 -7.77 -3.28 -28.56
N ASP A 105 -7.00 -2.28 -28.97
CA ASP A 105 -6.78 -1.01 -28.25
C ASP A 105 -8.11 -0.27 -27.99
N LYS A 106 -9.12 -0.48 -28.85
CA LYS A 106 -10.46 0.09 -28.64
C LYS A 106 -11.23 -0.62 -27.53
N GLY A 107 -11.08 -1.94 -27.39
CA GLY A 107 -11.71 -2.73 -26.32
C GLY A 107 -11.20 -2.34 -24.93
N VAL A 108 -9.88 -2.14 -24.79
CA VAL A 108 -9.26 -1.69 -23.53
C VAL A 108 -9.74 -0.28 -23.15
N LYS A 109 -9.87 0.63 -24.12
CA LYS A 109 -10.41 1.98 -23.88
C LYS A 109 -11.91 1.99 -23.57
N GLN A 110 -12.69 1.05 -24.09
CA GLN A 110 -14.11 0.90 -23.77
C GLN A 110 -14.34 0.35 -22.36
N LEU A 111 -13.49 -0.58 -21.89
CA LEU A 111 -13.56 -1.10 -20.51
C LEU A 111 -13.43 0.01 -19.47
N TYR A 112 -12.56 0.99 -19.70
CA TYR A 112 -12.43 2.17 -18.85
C TYR A 112 -13.68 3.07 -18.85
N LYS A 113 -14.41 3.19 -19.97
CA LYS A 113 -15.66 3.97 -19.97
C LYS A 113 -16.80 3.30 -19.21
N LYS A 114 -16.67 1.99 -18.93
CA LYS A 114 -17.71 1.17 -18.31
C LYS A 114 -17.50 0.94 -16.81
N HIS A 115 -16.29 1.21 -16.29
CA HIS A 115 -15.87 0.99 -14.90
C HIS A 115 -15.00 2.13 -14.40
#